data_AF-A0A7X9DWH3-F1
#
_entry.id   AF-A0A7X9DWH3-F1
#
_cell.length_a   1.000
_cell.length_b   1.000
_cell.length_c   1.000
_cell.angle_alpha   90.00
_cell.angle_beta   90.00
_cell.angle_gamma   90.00
#
_symmetry.space_group_name_H-M   'P 1'
#
loop_
_entity.id
_entity.type
_entity.pdbx_description
1 polymer ?
#
loop_
_entity_poly.entity_id
_entity_poly.type
_entity_poly.pdbx_seq_one_letter_code
_entity_poly.pdbx_strand_id
1 'polypeptide(L)' 'MDTILFGSVTVKHALIVLAVVVGGGILFGLVRSLGRKKDSPHVQAARCGACGWQGKVSRYAGRCPRCNRPLGERAAKPD' A
#
# COMPACT_ATOMS: atom_id res chain seq x y z
N MET A 1 -32.95 9.95 -32.62
CA MET A 1 -33.54 11.01 -31.78
C MET A 1 -32.47 11.53 -30.84
N ASP A 2 -32.01 12.77 -31.03
CA ASP A 2 -31.17 13.47 -30.04
C ASP A 2 -32.09 14.10 -29.01
N THR A 3 -32.21 13.47 -27.85
CA THR A 3 -32.96 14.04 -26.72
C THR A 3 -32.09 15.12 -26.07
N ILE A 4 -32.59 16.35 -26.05
CA ILE A 4 -31.95 17.51 -25.43
C ILE A 4 -32.46 17.59 -24.00
N LEU A 5 -31.58 17.51 -22.99
CA LEU A 5 -31.97 17.49 -21.58
C LEU A 5 -32.11 18.89 -20.98
N PHE A 6 -31.18 19.81 -21.26
CA PHE A 6 -31.19 21.22 -20.84
C PHE A 6 -30.22 22.03 -21.75
N GLY A 7 -30.72 23.05 -22.47
CA GLY A 7 -29.87 23.91 -23.33
C GLY A 7 -29.13 23.14 -24.45
N SER A 8 -27.89 23.52 -24.78
CA SER A 8 -27.05 22.90 -25.82
C SER A 8 -26.43 21.55 -25.41
N VAL A 9 -26.72 21.05 -24.20
CA VAL A 9 -26.14 19.80 -23.70
C VAL A 9 -26.99 18.62 -24.19
N THR A 10 -26.47 17.90 -25.17
CA THR A 10 -27.06 16.67 -25.68
C THR A 10 -26.89 15.51 -24.68
N VAL A 11 -27.86 14.59 -24.62
CA VAL A 11 -27.77 13.35 -23.81
C VAL A 11 -26.47 12.58 -24.06
N LYS A 12 -25.98 12.63 -25.31
CA LYS A 12 -24.70 12.04 -25.70
C LYS A 12 -23.53 12.61 -24.88
N HIS A 13 -23.49 13.91 -24.62
CA HIS A 13 -22.43 14.52 -23.81
C HIS A 13 -22.51 14.08 -22.35
N ALA A 14 -23.71 14.00 -21.78
CA ALA A 14 -23.90 13.50 -20.42
C ALA A 14 -23.42 12.04 -20.28
N LEU A 15 -23.75 11.19 -21.26
CA LEU A 15 -23.32 9.78 -21.28
C LEU A 15 -21.80 9.64 -21.44
N ILE A 16 -21.17 10.45 -22.29
CA ILE A 16 -19.72 10.43 -22.47
C ILE A 16 -19.01 10.84 -21.17
N VAL A 17 -19.46 11.93 -20.52
CA VAL A 17 -18.88 12.37 -19.24
C VAL A 17 -19.04 11.28 -18.18
N LEU A 18 -20.24 10.68 -18.07
CA LEU A 18 -20.48 9.58 -17.13
C LEU A 18 -19.54 8.40 -17.40
N ALA A 19 -19.38 7.99 -18.65
CA ALA A 19 -18.52 6.88 -19.03
C ALA A 19 -17.04 7.16 -18.70
N VAL A 20 -16.57 8.39 -18.93
CA VAL A 20 -15.20 8.80 -18.59
C VAL A 20 -14.99 8.81 -17.08
N VAL A 21 -15.94 9.32 -16.30
CA VAL A 21 -15.85 9.36 -14.84
C VAL A 21 -15.84 7.95 -14.26
N VAL A 22 -16.76 7.08 -14.71
CA VAL A 22 -16.85 5.69 -14.23
C VAL A 22 -15.62 4.89 -14.67
N GLY A 23 -15.25 4.95 -15.95
CA GLY A 23 -14.09 4.26 -16.49
C GLY A 23 -12.78 4.71 -15.84
N GLY A 24 -12.60 6.02 -15.68
CA GLY A 24 -11.44 6.61 -15.00
C GLY A 24 -11.38 6.21 -13.52
N GLY A 25 -12.51 6.21 -12.82
CA GLY A 25 -12.60 5.79 -11.43
C GLY A 25 -12.21 4.32 -11.21
N ILE A 26 -12.67 3.42 -12.10
CA ILE A 26 -12.32 1.99 -12.06
C ILE A 26 -10.83 1.80 -12.31
N LEU A 27 -10.27 2.43 -13.35
CA LEU A 27 -8.84 2.35 -13.68
C LEU A 27 -7.98 2.89 -12.53
N PHE A 28 -8.35 4.04 -11.96
CA PHE A 28 -7.65 4.62 -10.82
C PHE A 28 -7.70 3.71 -9.59
N GLY A 29 -8.86 3.10 -9.31
CA GLY A 29 -9.03 2.14 -8.23
C GLY A 29 -8.14 0.90 -8.39
N LEU A 30 -8.04 0.37 -9.61
CA LEU A 30 -7.18 -0.77 -9.91
C LEU A 30 -5.69 -0.44 -9.72
N VAL A 31 -5.22 0.68 -10.27
CA VAL A 31 -3.83 1.14 -10.10
C VAL A 31 -3.51 1.35 -8.63
N ARG A 32 -4.41 1.97 -7.87
CA ARG A 32 -4.24 2.19 -6.43
C ARG A 32 -4.28 0.89 -5.62
N SER A 33 -5.02 -0.12 -6.08
CA SER A 33 -5.05 -1.45 -5.45
C SER A 33 -3.74 -2.20 -5.65
N LEU A 34 -3.18 -2.17 -6.86
CA LEU A 34 -1.89 -2.80 -7.19
C LEU A 34 -0.70 -2.14 -6.47
N GLY A 35 -0.76 -0.82 -6.26
CA GLY A 35 0.26 -0.07 -5.53
C GLY A 35 0.29 -0.34 -4.01
N ARG A 36 -0.78 -0.90 -3.44
CA ARG A 36 -0.76 -1.37 -2.04
C ARG A 36 -0.03 -2.70 -1.97
N LYS A 37 1.30 -2.64 -1.94
CA LYS A 37 2.10 -3.78 -1.47
C LYS A 37 1.57 -4.16 -0.10
N LYS A 38 0.96 -5.35 0.01
CA LYS A 38 0.61 -5.99 1.27
C LYS A 38 1.86 -6.01 2.13
N ASP A 39 1.93 -5.14 3.13
CA ASP A 39 2.88 -5.30 4.23
C ASP A 39 2.67 -6.71 4.76
N SER A 40 3.62 -7.59 4.46
CA SER A 40 3.54 -8.97 4.87
C SER A 40 3.59 -8.95 6.40
N PRO A 41 2.52 -9.39 7.12
CA PRO A 41 2.39 -9.17 8.56
C PRO A 41 3.48 -9.87 9.37
N HIS A 42 4.24 -10.75 8.72
CA HIS A 42 5.32 -11.52 9.30
C HIS A 42 6.69 -10.88 9.11
N VAL A 43 6.85 -9.80 8.34
CA VAL A 43 8.16 -9.21 8.04
C VAL A 43 8.19 -7.76 8.52
N GLN A 44 9.18 -7.43 9.34
CA GLN A 44 9.42 -6.07 9.81
C GLN A 44 10.85 -5.63 9.45
N ALA A 45 11.01 -4.33 9.18
CA ALA A 45 12.33 -3.75 9.09
C ALA A 45 12.92 -3.67 10.50
N ALA A 46 14.11 -4.23 10.70
CA ALA A 46 14.82 -4.17 11.97
C ALA A 46 16.23 -3.61 11.78
N ARG A 47 16.67 -2.81 12.76
CA ARG A 47 18.04 -2.31 12.88
C ARG A 47 18.65 -2.81 14.17
N CYS A 48 19.83 -3.41 14.07
CA CYS A 48 20.59 -3.84 15.24
C CYS A 48 21.35 -2.65 15.83
N GLY A 49 21.11 -2.34 17.10
CA GLY A 49 21.82 -1.29 17.82
C GLY A 49 23.28 -1.63 18.15
N ALA A 50 23.67 -2.91 18.08
CA ALA A 50 25.01 -3.35 18.47
C ALA A 50 26.01 -3.35 17.30
N CYS A 51 25.64 -3.96 16.17
CA CYS A 51 26.53 -4.10 15.00
C CYS A 51 26.11 -3.25 13.80
N GLY A 52 25.06 -2.44 13.93
CA GLY A 52 24.58 -1.56 12.87
C GLY A 52 23.89 -2.25 11.69
N TRP A 53 23.66 -3.57 11.77
CA TRP A 53 22.98 -4.32 10.72
C TRP A 53 21.54 -3.82 10.50
N GLN A 54 21.12 -3.71 9.25
CA GLN A 54 19.80 -3.25 8.84
C GLN A 54 19.23 -4.20 7.78
N GLY A 55 17.98 -4.62 7.96
CA GLY A 55 17.33 -5.51 6.99
C GLY A 55 15.91 -5.86 7.38
N LYS A 56 15.30 -6.71 6.56
CA LYS A 56 13.98 -7.27 6.82
C LYS A 56 14.13 -8.58 7.57
N VAL A 57 13.53 -8.68 8.75
CA VAL A 57 13.49 -9.91 9.54
C VAL A 57 12.05 -10.31 9.80
N SER A 58 11.87 -11.58 10.14
CA SER A 58 10.58 -12.03 10.66
C SER A 58 10.22 -11.23 11.92
N ARG A 59 8.95 -10.91 12.14
CA ARG A 59 8.47 -10.29 13.39
C ARG A 59 8.83 -11.12 14.63
N TYR A 60 9.01 -12.44 14.45
CA TYR A 60 9.42 -13.38 15.50
C TYR A 60 10.94 -13.50 15.66
N ALA A 61 11.73 -12.83 14.81
CA ALA A 61 13.19 -12.87 14.90
C ALA A 61 13.65 -12.11 16.14
N GLY A 62 14.03 -12.86 17.16
CA GLY A 62 14.49 -12.29 18.43
C GLY A 62 15.95 -11.90 18.47
N ARG A 63 16.77 -12.30 17.48
CA ARG A 63 18.23 -12.09 17.47
C ARG A 63 18.72 -11.60 16.11
N CYS A 64 19.82 -10.85 16.13
CA CYS A 64 20.47 -10.31 14.96
C CYS A 64 21.22 -11.43 14.20
N PRO A 65 21.05 -11.56 12.88
CA PRO A 65 21.73 -12.60 12.09
C PRO A 65 23.24 -12.38 11.99
N ARG A 66 23.74 -11.16 12.25
CA ARG A 66 25.17 -10.82 12.15
C ARG A 66 25.92 -10.95 13.47
N CYS A 67 25.34 -10.49 14.58
CA CYS A 67 26.02 -10.46 15.88
C CYS A 67 25.33 -11.27 16.98
N ASN A 68 24.24 -11.97 16.64
CA ASN A 68 23.44 -12.79 17.56
C ASN A 68 22.88 -12.05 18.79
N ARG A 69 22.95 -10.71 18.85
CA ARG A 69 22.35 -9.89 19.91
C ARG A 69 20.83 -9.78 19.77
N PRO A 70 20.08 -9.57 20.86
CA PRO A 70 18.64 -9.43 20.81
C PRO A 70 18.20 -8.23 19.93
N LEU A 71 17.09 -8.40 19.22
CA LEU A 71 16.45 -7.37 18.38
C LEU A 71 15.03 -7.06 18.91
N GLY A 72 14.61 -5.79 18.80
CA GLY A 72 13.24 -5.36 19.13
C GLY A 72 12.91 -5.48 20.62
N GLU A 73 11.69 -5.93 20.93
CA GLU A 73 11.17 -6.06 22.31
C GLU A 73 12.00 -7.01 23.19
N ARG A 74 12.72 -7.97 22.60
CA ARG A 74 13.64 -8.86 23.35
C ARG A 74 14.93 -8.18 23.80
N ALA A 75 15.24 -6.98 23.30
CA ALA A 75 16.30 -6.15 23.86
C ALA A 75 15.84 -5.38 25.11
N ALA A 76 14.52 -5.21 25.30
CA ALA A 76 13.93 -4.43 26.38
C ALA A 76 13.53 -5.27 27.61
N LYS A 77 13.61 -6.60 27.52
CA LYS A 77 13.43 -7.49 28.68
C LYS A 77 14.81 -7.94 29.17
N PRO A 78 15.38 -7.30 30.20
CA PRO A 78 16.50 -7.87 30.93
C PRO A 78 15.99 -9.14 31.63
N ASP A 79 16.69 -10.26 31.41
CA ASP A 79 16.59 -11.47 32.24
C ASP A 79 17.38 -11.27 33.54
#